data_AF-E7GE14-F1
#
_entry.id   AF-E7GE14-F1
#
_cell.length_a   1.000
_cell.length_b   1.000
_cell.length_c   1.000
_cell.angle_alpha   90.00
_cell.angle_beta   90.00
_cell.angle_gamma   90.00
#
_symmetry.space_group_name_H-M   'P 1'
#
loop_
_entity.id
_entity.type
_entity.pdbx_description
1 polymer ?
#
loop_
_entity_poly.entity_id
_entity_poly.type
_entity_poly.pdbx_seq_one_letter_code
_entity_poly.pdbx_strand_id
1 'polypeptide(L)'
;MVIVLIATRYQTILNWIQNIAYQEISSIGIMKQNGPKIYLYVDSQLSFQTIIRLFKQTIQKQGGAAYVYEFYGIYNGMIDYNAYMSETGKQTMKYYQSIKKDITDLEILNYQQAHSL
;
A
#
# COMPACT_ATOMS: atom_id res chain seq x y z
N MET A 1 -4.33 1.37 7.53
CA MET A 1 -4.34 0.19 6.63
C MET A 1 -3.00 0.05 5.89
N VAL A 2 -2.67 -1.13 5.38
CA VAL A 2 -1.45 -1.34 4.58
C VAL A 2 -1.74 -1.25 3.08
N ILE A 3 -0.92 -0.48 2.37
CA ILE A 3 -0.94 -0.33 0.91
C ILE A 3 0.46 -0.61 0.39
N VAL A 4 0.57 -1.37 -0.71
CA VAL A 4 1.86 -1.67 -1.33
C VAL A 4 2.01 -0.88 -2.63
N LEU A 5 2.99 0.02 -2.67
CA LEU A 5 3.45 0.67 -3.89
C LEU A 5 4.51 -0.22 -4.54
N ILE A 6 4.29 -0.61 -5.80
CA ILE A 6 5.32 -1.24 -6.62
C ILE A 6 5.76 -0.24 -7.69
N ALA A 7 7.01 0.22 -7.61
CA ALA A 7 7.56 1.18 -8.56
C ALA A 7 9.09 1.09 -8.64
N THR A 8 9.66 1.37 -9.82
CA THR A 8 11.12 1.46 -10.00
C THR A 8 11.71 2.75 -9.46
N ARG A 9 11.00 3.87 -9.62
CA ARG A 9 11.38 5.20 -9.10
C ARG A 9 10.49 5.60 -7.93
N TYR A 10 10.41 4.72 -6.93
CA TYR A 10 9.48 4.89 -5.82
C TYR A 10 9.79 6.13 -4.98
N GLN A 11 11.06 6.54 -4.83
CA GLN A 11 11.42 7.70 -3.98
C GLN A 11 10.75 8.98 -4.45
N THR A 12 10.73 9.23 -5.77
CA THR A 12 10.07 10.42 -6.33
C THR A 12 8.55 10.37 -6.10
N ILE A 13 7.95 9.21 -6.30
CA ILE A 13 6.51 9.00 -6.07
C ILE A 13 6.16 9.20 -4.58
N LEU A 14 6.93 8.62 -3.67
CA LEU A 14 6.75 8.76 -2.24
C LEU A 14 6.89 10.21 -1.80
N ASN A 15 7.88 10.93 -2.32
CA ASN A 15 8.07 12.34 -2.04
C ASN A 15 6.84 13.18 -2.43
N TRP A 16 6.15 12.83 -3.51
CA TRP A 16 4.92 13.54 -3.91
C TRP A 16 3.73 13.22 -3.02
N ILE A 17 3.53 11.95 -2.63
CA ILE A 17 2.39 11.57 -1.81
C ILE A 17 2.60 11.90 -0.32
N GLN A 18 3.82 11.95 0.19
CA GLN A 18 4.07 12.25 1.62
C GLN A 18 4.11 13.75 1.93
N ASN A 19 4.43 14.60 0.95
CA ASN A 19 4.55 16.06 1.16
C ASN A 19 3.26 16.85 0.84
N ILE A 20 2.14 16.17 0.65
CA ILE A 20 0.84 16.81 0.48
C ILE A 20 -0.03 16.49 1.69
N ALA A 21 -0.67 17.52 2.23
CA ALA A 21 -1.70 17.35 3.24
C ALA A 21 -2.99 16.82 2.58
N TYR A 22 -3.44 15.64 3.00
CA TYR A 22 -4.76 15.13 2.68
C TYR A 22 -5.68 15.34 3.87
N GLN A 23 -6.90 15.82 3.63
CA GLN A 23 -7.83 16.18 4.69
C GLN A 23 -8.21 15.01 5.62
N GLU A 24 -8.25 13.78 5.09
CA GLU A 24 -8.74 12.59 5.80
C GLU A 24 -7.68 11.48 5.93
N ILE A 25 -6.40 11.80 5.66
CA ILE A 25 -5.27 10.88 5.90
C ILE A 25 -4.38 11.54 6.95
N SER A 26 -4.35 10.94 8.15
CA SER A 26 -3.58 11.45 9.29
C SER A 26 -2.08 11.28 9.06
N SER A 27 -1.66 10.13 8.52
CA SER A 27 -0.25 9.85 8.24
C SER A 27 -0.05 8.81 7.14
N ILE A 28 1.10 8.91 6.45
CA ILE A 28 1.57 7.93 5.48
C ILE A 28 3.02 7.61 5.82
N GLY A 29 3.26 6.41 6.32
CA GLY A 29 4.59 5.98 6.73
C GLY A 29 5.06 4.71 6.04
N ILE A 30 6.38 4.56 5.89
CA ILE A 30 6.99 3.38 5.26
C ILE A 30 7.22 2.34 6.35
N MET A 31 6.54 1.21 6.23
CA MET A 31 6.75 0.09 7.16
C MET A 31 7.97 -0.73 6.78
N LYS A 32 8.11 -1.04 5.49
CA LYS A 32 9.21 -1.85 4.97
C LYS A 32 9.37 -1.71 3.46
N GLN A 33 10.52 -2.16 2.98
CA GLN A 33 10.88 -2.17 1.57
C GLN A 33 11.48 -3.52 1.17
N ASN A 34 10.99 -4.09 0.07
CA ASN A 34 11.52 -5.30 -0.55
C ASN A 34 11.73 -5.05 -2.06
N GLY A 35 12.94 -4.61 -2.43
CA GLY A 35 13.23 -4.23 -3.82
C GLY A 35 12.32 -3.09 -4.30
N PRO A 36 11.54 -3.26 -5.39
CA PRO A 36 10.61 -2.25 -5.88
C PRO A 36 9.29 -2.17 -5.09
N LYS A 37 9.08 -3.05 -4.10
CA LYS A 37 7.86 -3.12 -3.29
C LYS A 37 8.02 -2.32 -2.01
N ILE A 38 7.26 -1.24 -1.86
CA ILE A 38 7.25 -0.38 -0.69
C ILE A 38 5.91 -0.57 0.04
N TYR A 39 5.96 -0.97 1.30
CA TYR A 39 4.79 -1.21 2.12
C TYR A 39 4.54 0.04 2.96
N LEU A 40 3.42 0.69 2.71
CA LEU A 40 2.99 1.92 3.34
C LEU A 40 1.91 1.61 4.36
N TYR A 41 2.08 2.10 5.58
CA TYR A 41 0.98 2.24 6.51
C TYR A 41 0.31 3.58 6.26
N VAL A 42 -0.99 3.56 5.95
CA VAL A 42 -1.81 4.74 5.76
C VAL A 42 -2.82 4.81 6.90
N ASP A 43 -2.66 5.79 7.78
CA ASP A 43 -3.61 6.04 8.86
C ASP A 43 -4.74 6.93 8.35
N SER A 44 -5.92 6.33 8.18
CA SER A 44 -7.09 6.96 7.58
C SER A 44 -8.33 6.09 7.78
N GLN A 45 -9.50 6.74 7.84
CA GLN A 45 -10.81 6.08 7.79
C GLN A 45 -11.32 5.86 6.35
N LEU A 46 -10.59 6.36 5.34
CA LEU A 46 -10.96 6.22 3.95
C LEU A 46 -10.85 4.78 3.45
N SER A 47 -11.66 4.43 2.46
CA SER A 47 -11.51 3.15 1.76
C SER A 47 -10.20 3.08 0.96
N PHE A 48 -9.69 1.87 0.73
CA PHE A 48 -8.53 1.63 -0.14
C PHE A 48 -8.69 2.32 -1.50
N GLN A 49 -9.84 2.17 -2.15
CA GLN A 49 -10.10 2.75 -3.47
C GLN A 49 -10.03 4.28 -3.45
N THR A 50 -10.55 4.90 -2.39
CA THR A 50 -10.46 6.35 -2.20
C THR A 50 -9.02 6.81 -2.05
N ILE A 51 -8.23 6.13 -1.21
CA ILE A 51 -6.81 6.45 -0.97
C ILE A 51 -6.01 6.32 -2.28
N ILE A 52 -6.16 5.22 -3.02
CA ILE A 52 -5.44 5.02 -4.28
C ILE A 52 -5.82 6.08 -5.32
N ARG A 53 -7.10 6.46 -5.39
CA ARG A 53 -7.53 7.55 -6.25
C ARG A 53 -6.84 8.87 -5.88
N LEU A 54 -6.76 9.21 -4.59
CA LEU A 54 -6.07 10.41 -4.11
C LEU A 54 -4.57 10.37 -4.45
N PHE A 55 -3.90 9.24 -4.20
CA PHE A 55 -2.48 9.08 -4.53
C PHE A 55 -2.23 9.21 -6.02
N LYS A 56 -3.02 8.53 -6.86
CA LYS A 56 -2.91 8.61 -8.33
C LYS A 56 -3.13 10.05 -8.82
N GLN A 57 -4.12 10.77 -8.28
CA GLN A 57 -4.35 12.19 -8.61
C GLN A 57 -3.17 13.08 -8.22
N THR A 58 -2.60 12.90 -7.02
CA THR A 58 -1.40 13.61 -6.59
C THR A 58 -0.23 13.36 -7.53
N ILE A 59 0.04 12.10 -7.85
CA ILE A 59 1.15 11.70 -8.73
C ILE A 59 0.95 12.28 -10.13
N GLN A 60 -0.26 12.21 -10.69
CA GLN A 60 -0.58 12.78 -12.00
C GLN A 60 -0.32 14.30 -12.06
N LYS A 61 -0.73 15.06 -11.02
CA LYS A 61 -0.50 16.51 -10.93
C LYS A 61 0.99 16.90 -10.91
N GLN A 62 1.85 15.98 -10.48
CA GLN A 62 3.31 16.19 -10.34
C GLN A 62 4.11 15.65 -11.54
N GLY A 63 3.45 15.30 -12.66
CA GLY A 63 4.12 14.77 -13.85
C GLY A 63 4.32 13.25 -13.82
N GLY A 64 3.54 12.53 -13.02
CA GLY A 64 3.62 11.08 -12.86
C GLY A 64 3.33 10.23 -14.10
N ALA A 65 2.93 10.85 -15.23
CA ALA A 65 2.74 10.16 -16.51
C ALA A 65 4.01 9.47 -17.02
N ALA A 66 5.20 9.96 -16.63
CA ALA A 66 6.48 9.37 -17.00
C ALA A 66 6.91 8.18 -16.11
N TYR A 67 6.07 7.78 -15.14
CA TYR A 67 6.43 6.80 -14.12
C TYR A 67 5.56 5.55 -14.23
N VAL A 68 6.19 4.37 -14.13
CA VAL A 68 5.50 3.08 -14.05
C VAL A 68 5.36 2.70 -12.59
N TYR A 69 4.11 2.61 -12.13
CA TYR A 69 3.79 2.24 -10.75
C TYR A 69 2.41 1.60 -10.66
N GLU A 70 2.20 0.80 -9.61
CA GLU A 70 0.87 0.32 -9.25
C GLU A 70 0.74 0.21 -7.72
N PHE A 71 -0.49 0.33 -7.23
CA PHE A 71 -0.81 0.16 -5.82
C PHE A 71 -1.66 -1.08 -5.59
N TYR A 72 -1.32 -1.83 -4.55
CA TYR A 72 -2.00 -3.08 -4.18
C TYR A 72 -2.43 -3.06 -2.72
N GLY A 73 -3.53 -3.76 -2.43
CA GLY A 73 -3.91 -4.11 -1.08
C GLY A 73 -3.17 -5.34 -0.57
N ILE A 74 -3.54 -5.79 0.63
CA ILE A 74 -3.07 -7.03 1.24
C ILE A 74 -4.26 -7.97 1.44
N TYR A 75 -4.08 -9.25 1.10
CA TYR A 75 -5.03 -10.31 1.40
C TYR A 75 -4.29 -11.49 2.06
N ASN A 76 -4.72 -11.86 3.27
CA ASN A 76 -4.09 -12.93 4.07
C ASN A 76 -2.55 -12.79 4.17
N GLY A 77 -2.06 -11.57 4.42
CA GLY A 77 -0.64 -11.25 4.51
C GLY A 77 0.16 -11.30 3.20
N MET A 78 -0.50 -11.48 2.05
CA MET A 78 0.09 -11.48 0.72
C MET A 78 -0.32 -10.23 -0.06
N ILE A 79 0.52 -9.76 -0.99
CA ILE A 79 0.13 -8.66 -1.89
C ILE A 79 -1.03 -9.11 -2.77
N ASP A 80 -2.11 -8.34 -2.80
CA ASP A 80 -3.31 -8.69 -3.55
C ASP A 80 -3.22 -8.28 -5.04
N TYR A 81 -2.54 -9.11 -5.83
CA TYR A 81 -2.42 -8.92 -7.27
C TYR A 81 -3.74 -9.11 -8.04
N ASN A 82 -4.74 -9.77 -7.44
CA ASN A 82 -6.02 -10.10 -8.06
C ASN A 82 -7.19 -9.47 -7.30
N ALA A 83 -7.13 -8.16 -7.07
CA ALA A 83 -8.13 -7.43 -6.30
C ALA A 83 -9.59 -7.62 -6.80
N TYR A 84 -9.77 -7.89 -8.10
CA TYR A 84 -11.07 -8.14 -8.74
C TYR A 84 -11.68 -9.52 -8.41
N MET A 85 -10.88 -10.46 -7.88
CA MET A 85 -11.35 -11.81 -7.56
C MET A 85 -12.10 -11.82 -6.22
N SER A 86 -13.15 -12.63 -6.12
CA SER A 86 -13.88 -12.83 -4.86
C SER A 86 -12.97 -13.44 -3.80
N GLU A 87 -13.29 -13.22 -2.52
CA GLU A 87 -12.56 -13.82 -1.40
C GLU A 87 -12.58 -15.34 -1.46
N THR A 88 -13.73 -15.94 -1.79
CA THR A 88 -13.87 -17.39 -2.00
C THR A 88 -12.92 -17.91 -3.09
N GLY A 89 -12.74 -17.14 -4.18
CA GLY A 89 -11.76 -17.46 -5.21
C GLY A 89 -10.34 -17.40 -4.68
N LYS A 90 -9.98 -16.31 -4.00
CA LYS A 90 -8.64 -16.13 -3.41
C LYS A 90 -8.29 -17.21 -2.38
N GLN A 91 -9.28 -17.71 -1.63
CA GLN A 91 -9.08 -18.80 -0.66
C GLN A 91 -8.60 -20.10 -1.30
N THR A 92 -8.96 -20.36 -2.55
CA THR A 92 -8.53 -21.56 -3.28
C THR A 92 -7.12 -21.45 -3.88
N MET A 93 -6.56 -20.24 -3.96
CA MET A 93 -5.26 -20.01 -4.60
C MET A 93 -4.10 -20.25 -3.62
N LYS A 94 -3.17 -21.13 -4.01
CA LYS A 94 -1.96 -21.46 -3.23
C LYS A 94 -1.15 -20.21 -2.82
N TYR A 95 -1.09 -19.19 -3.68
CA TYR A 95 -0.36 -17.95 -3.40
C TYR A 95 -0.88 -17.26 -2.13
N TYR A 96 -2.21 -17.05 -2.02
CA TYR A 96 -2.82 -16.41 -0.85
C TYR A 96 -2.84 -17.30 0.40
N GLN A 97 -2.67 -18.62 0.24
CA GLN A 97 -2.56 -19.59 1.34
C GLN A 97 -1.11 -19.88 1.74
N SER A 98 -0.14 -19.13 1.22
CA SER A 98 1.27 -19.29 1.60
C SER A 98 1.48 -19.06 3.10
N ILE A 99 2.31 -19.91 3.72
CA ILE A 99 2.80 -19.75 5.09
C ILE A 99 3.78 -18.56 5.16
N LYS A 100 4.64 -18.42 4.14
CA LYS A 100 5.55 -17.30 4.02
C LYS A 100 4.77 -16.08 3.53
N LYS A 101 4.49 -15.15 4.44
CA LYS A 101 3.74 -13.92 4.18
C LYS A 101 4.64 -12.83 3.57
N ASP A 102 4.05 -11.99 2.72
CA ASP A 102 4.67 -10.76 2.27
C ASP A 102 4.70 -9.72 3.38
N ILE A 103 3.71 -9.70 4.28
CA ILE A 103 3.62 -8.90 5.51
C ILE A 103 2.73 -9.61 6.54
N THR A 104 3.15 -9.60 7.80
CA THR A 104 2.45 -10.26 8.91
C THR A 104 1.69 -9.25 9.77
N ASP A 105 0.66 -9.72 10.48
CA ASP A 105 -0.10 -8.89 11.42
C ASP A 105 0.78 -8.37 12.56
N LEU A 106 1.78 -9.15 12.99
CA LEU A 106 2.75 -8.71 13.99
C LEU A 106 3.61 -7.54 13.51
N GLU A 107 4.04 -7.54 12.25
CA GLU A 107 4.76 -6.39 11.67
C GLU A 107 3.88 -5.13 11.64
N ILE A 108 2.59 -5.29 11.35
CA ILE A 108 1.62 -4.19 11.35
C ILE A 108 1.41 -3.64 12.77
N LEU A 109 1.18 -4.53 13.73
CA LEU A 109 0.98 -4.16 15.13
C LEU A 109 2.21 -3.44 15.71
N ASN A 110 3.41 -3.99 15.48
CA ASN A 110 4.66 -3.39 15.96
C ASN A 110 4.86 -1.98 15.37
N TYR A 111 4.51 -1.78 14.09
CA TYR A 111 4.59 -0.47 13.46
C TYR A 111 3.61 0.52 14.10
N GLN A 112 2.36 0.11 14.31
CA GLN A 112 1.34 0.94 14.94
C GLN A 112 1.78 1.39 16.35
N GLN A 113 2.25 0.44 17.17
CA GLN A 113 2.74 0.73 18.52
C GLN A 113 3.94 1.68 18.53
N ALA A 114 4.90 1.49 17.62
CA ALA A 114 6.08 2.34 17.54
C ALA A 114 5.78 3.79 17.12
N HIS A 115 4.62 4.03 16.49
CA HIS A 115 4.21 5.34 15.96
C HIS A 115 2.97 5.90 16.67
N SER A 116 2.49 5.27 17.74
CA SER A 116 1.29 5.67 18.50
C SER A 116 0.04 5.80 17.62
N LEU A 117 -0.15 4.86 16.69
CA LEU A 117 -1.29 4.77 15.74
C LEU A 117 -2.32 3.73 16.17
#